data_AF-A0A0Q5TMX3-F1
#
_entry.id   AF-A0A0Q5TMX3-F1
#
_cell.length_a   1.000
_cell.length_b   1.000
_cell.length_c   1.000
_cell.angle_alpha   90.00
_cell.angle_beta   90.00
_cell.angle_gamma   90.00
#
_symmetry.space_group_name_H-M   'P 1'
#
loop_
_entity.id
_entity.type
_entity.pdbx_description
1 polymer ?
#
loop_
_entity_poly.entity_id
_entity_poly.type
_entity_poly.pdbx_seq_one_letter_code
_entity_poly.pdbx_strand_id
1 'polypeptide(L)'
;MKRALLILLTISTIIYASCKKNIDGPGEIYGKWRLTETLNDPGDGSGRYEKVKGPAKYLTLDKAGRFEGDAVPELQTFKVLDSIRLEVTLTTLSKPITYYYKVTATTLVLNPPCFEGCGLKFVRQ
;
A
#
# COMPACT_ATOMS: atom_id res chain seq x y z
N MET A 1 -19.99 -34.32 37.83
CA MET A 1 -18.57 -34.10 37.45
C MET A 1 -18.31 -34.26 35.94
N LYS A 2 -18.84 -35.29 35.26
CA LYS A 2 -18.59 -35.52 33.81
C LYS A 2 -19.13 -34.41 32.87
N ARG A 3 -20.25 -33.76 33.21
CA ARG A 3 -20.84 -32.66 32.41
C ARG A 3 -20.07 -31.34 32.51
N ALA A 4 -19.46 -31.06 33.67
CA ALA A 4 -18.64 -29.86 33.86
C ALA A 4 -17.32 -29.95 33.08
N LEU A 5 -16.75 -31.15 32.95
CA LEU A 5 -15.54 -31.42 32.18
C LEU A 5 -15.73 -31.18 30.67
N LEU A 6 -16.90 -31.52 30.14
CA LEU A 6 -17.26 -31.29 28.72
C LEU A 6 -17.40 -29.79 28.40
N ILE A 7 -17.96 -29.00 29.32
CA ILE A 7 -18.12 -27.54 29.16
C ILE A 7 -16.75 -26.84 29.17
N LEU A 8 -15.83 -27.27 30.04
CA LEU A 8 -14.48 -26.72 30.11
C LEU A 8 -13.69 -26.99 28.81
N LEU A 9 -13.87 -28.17 28.20
CA LEU A 9 -13.21 -28.55 26.95
C LEU A 9 -13.70 -27.71 25.76
N THR A 10 -14.99 -27.36 25.72
CA THR A 10 -15.57 -26.52 24.66
C THR A 10 -15.17 -25.04 24.74
N ILE A 11 -14.85 -24.51 25.92
CA ILE A 11 -14.40 -23.12 26.07
C ILE A 11 -12.93 -22.97 25.65
N SER A 12 -12.12 -24.02 25.86
CA SER A 12 -10.71 -24.06 25.45
C SER A 12 -10.49 -23.97 23.93
N THR A 13 -11.43 -24.43 23.10
CA THR A 13 -11.27 -24.46 21.64
C THR A 13 -11.62 -23.13 20.96
N ILE A 14 -12.46 -22.30 21.58
CA ILE A 14 -12.89 -21.01 21.01
C ILE A 14 -11.75 -19.97 21.05
N ILE A 15 -10.81 -20.09 22.00
CA ILE A 15 -9.73 -19.12 22.21
C ILE A 15 -8.63 -19.23 21.12
N TYR A 16 -8.46 -20.40 20.49
CA TYR A 16 -7.45 -20.59 19.44
C TYR A 16 -7.89 -20.08 18.05
N ALA A 17 -9.18 -19.78 17.84
CA ALA A 17 -9.70 -19.37 16.53
C ALA A 17 -9.53 -17.87 16.21
N SER A 18 -9.07 -17.04 17.16
CA SER A 18 -9.03 -15.58 16.99
C SER A 18 -7.62 -14.98 16.88
N CYS A 19 -6.67 -15.72 16.29
CA CYS A 19 -5.36 -15.17 15.93
C CYS A 19 -5.33 -14.85 14.43
N LYS A 20 -5.98 -13.76 14.02
CA LYS A 20 -5.61 -13.11 12.75
C LYS A 20 -4.29 -12.40 12.99
N LYS A 21 -3.19 -13.01 12.56
CA LYS A 21 -1.87 -12.37 12.59
C LYS A 21 -1.92 -11.16 11.66
N ASN A 22 -2.12 -9.97 12.20
CA ASN A 22 -1.95 -8.74 11.43
C ASN A 22 -0.48 -8.68 11.02
N ILE A 23 -0.20 -8.92 9.73
CA ILE A 23 1.15 -8.89 9.16
C ILE A 23 1.56 -7.42 8.92
N ASP A 24 1.33 -6.54 9.89
CA ASP A 24 1.67 -5.13 9.79
C ASP A 24 3.02 -4.87 10.48
N GLY A 25 4.00 -5.70 10.14
CA GLY A 25 5.40 -5.41 10.45
C GLY A 25 5.95 -4.29 9.57
N PRO A 26 7.14 -3.75 9.90
CA PRO A 26 7.82 -2.77 9.04
C PRO A 26 7.96 -3.34 7.62
N GLY A 27 7.45 -2.60 6.63
CA GLY A 27 7.44 -3.04 5.24
C GLY A 27 8.68 -2.61 4.48
N GLU A 28 9.15 -3.46 3.56
CA GLU A 28 10.17 -3.09 2.57
C GLU A 28 9.48 -2.45 1.35
N ILE A 29 9.88 -1.26 0.90
CA ILE A 29 9.24 -0.61 -0.27
C ILE A 29 9.49 -1.37 -1.58
N TYR A 30 10.61 -2.09 -1.66
CA TYR A 30 10.99 -2.83 -2.85
C TYR A 30 10.08 -4.04 -3.10
N GLY A 31 9.89 -4.36 -4.37
CA GLY A 31 9.09 -5.48 -4.84
C GLY A 31 7.98 -5.07 -5.78
N LYS A 32 7.11 -6.05 -6.08
CA LYS A 32 5.99 -5.91 -7.00
C LYS A 32 4.70 -5.63 -6.23
N TRP A 33 3.95 -4.67 -6.74
CA TRP A 33 2.78 -4.08 -6.09
C TRP A 33 1.64 -4.00 -7.09
N ARG A 34 0.45 -4.46 -6.70
CA ARG A 34 -0.77 -4.38 -7.53
C ARG A 34 -1.62 -3.20 -7.06
N LEU A 35 -1.99 -2.31 -7.98
CA LEU A 35 -2.87 -1.17 -7.69
C LEU A 35 -4.28 -1.68 -7.34
N THR A 36 -4.82 -1.24 -6.22
CA THR A 36 -6.15 -1.64 -5.75
C THR A 36 -7.11 -0.49 -5.60
N GLU A 37 -6.63 0.67 -5.13
CA GLU A 37 -7.47 1.82 -4.87
C GLU A 37 -6.79 3.13 -5.25
N THR A 38 -7.59 4.12 -5.65
CA THR A 38 -7.13 5.49 -5.94
C THR A 38 -7.96 6.49 -5.15
N LEU A 39 -7.34 7.57 -4.70
CA LEU A 39 -7.98 8.71 -4.07
C LEU A 39 -7.77 9.93 -4.94
N ASN A 40 -8.85 10.67 -5.19
CA ASN A 40 -8.84 12.04 -5.71
C ASN A 40 -9.90 12.82 -4.91
N ASP A 41 -9.47 13.82 -4.15
CA ASP A 41 -10.32 14.71 -3.37
C ASP A 41 -10.54 16.02 -4.14
N PRO A 42 -11.76 16.55 -4.24
CA PRO A 42 -12.06 17.79 -4.96
C PRO A 42 -11.82 19.06 -4.12
N GLY A 43 -11.09 18.95 -3.00
CA GLY A 43 -10.73 20.08 -2.14
C GLY A 43 -11.74 20.39 -1.02
N ASP A 44 -12.82 19.62 -0.91
CA ASP A 44 -13.84 19.77 0.14
C ASP A 44 -13.72 18.71 1.27
N GLY A 45 -12.72 17.81 1.18
CA GLY A 45 -12.51 16.74 2.15
C GLY A 45 -13.44 15.55 1.99
N SER A 46 -14.23 15.49 0.91
CA SER A 46 -15.12 14.37 0.61
C SER A 46 -14.42 13.19 -0.09
N GLY A 47 -13.19 13.37 -0.55
CA GLY A 47 -12.43 12.36 -1.29
C GLY A 47 -12.24 11.08 -0.49
N ARG A 48 -12.52 9.93 -1.11
CA ARG A 48 -12.31 8.61 -0.52
C ARG A 48 -11.50 7.74 -1.48
N TYR A 49 -10.83 6.73 -0.93
CA TYR A 49 -10.23 5.69 -1.75
C TYR A 49 -11.33 4.87 -2.43
N GLU A 50 -11.28 4.80 -3.75
CA GLU A 50 -12.17 4.01 -4.57
C GLU A 50 -11.41 2.85 -5.22
N LYS A 51 -12.06 1.69 -5.33
CA LYS A 51 -11.46 0.52 -5.99
C LYS A 51 -11.25 0.78 -7.47
N VAL A 52 -10.06 0.44 -7.96
CA VAL A 52 -9.76 0.50 -9.39
C VAL A 52 -10.59 -0.53 -10.15
N LYS A 53 -11.17 -0.09 -11.27
CA LYS A 53 -11.95 -0.92 -12.20
C LYS A 53 -11.11 -1.24 -13.43
N GLY A 54 -11.36 -2.40 -14.05
CA GLY A 54 -10.67 -2.83 -15.27
C GLY A 54 -9.49 -3.80 -15.01
N PRO A 55 -8.58 -3.95 -15.99
CA PRO A 55 -7.43 -4.82 -15.87
C PRO A 55 -6.55 -4.47 -14.67
N ALA A 56 -5.94 -5.47 -14.06
CA ALA A 56 -5.01 -5.27 -12.95
C ALA A 56 -3.77 -4.52 -13.44
N LYS A 57 -3.43 -3.43 -12.75
CA LYS A 57 -2.22 -2.64 -12.97
C LYS A 57 -1.20 -2.88 -11.87
N TYR A 58 0.08 -2.77 -12.22
CA TYR A 58 1.18 -3.10 -11.34
C TYR A 58 2.26 -2.01 -11.37
N LEU A 59 3.04 -1.98 -10.30
CA LEU A 59 4.35 -1.35 -10.29
C LEU A 59 5.36 -2.27 -9.61
N THR A 60 6.62 -2.12 -9.97
CA THR A 60 7.77 -2.77 -9.36
C THR A 60 8.78 -1.70 -9.00
N LEU A 61 9.22 -1.70 -7.74
CA LEU A 61 10.27 -0.83 -7.22
C LEU A 61 11.49 -1.69 -6.93
N ASP A 62 12.56 -1.50 -7.69
CA ASP A 62 13.80 -2.27 -7.49
C ASP A 62 14.83 -1.51 -6.63
N LYS A 63 15.85 -2.23 -6.16
CA LYS A 63 16.91 -1.66 -5.32
C LYS A 63 17.86 -0.73 -6.09
N ALA A 64 17.77 -0.69 -7.42
CA ALA A 64 18.53 0.23 -8.27
C ALA A 64 17.79 1.58 -8.47
N GLY A 65 16.60 1.74 -7.90
CA GLY A 65 15.80 2.97 -8.03
C GLY A 65 15.02 3.05 -9.34
N ARG A 66 14.81 1.91 -10.02
CA ARG A 66 14.01 1.86 -11.24
C ARG A 66 12.57 1.51 -10.93
N PHE A 67 11.69 2.11 -11.72
CA PHE A 67 10.28 1.80 -11.75
C PHE A 67 9.95 1.00 -13.01
N GLU A 68 9.15 -0.05 -12.85
CA GLU A 68 8.60 -0.82 -13.96
C GLU A 68 7.11 -1.10 -13.71
N GLY A 69 6.25 -0.90 -14.71
CA GLY A 69 4.84 -1.22 -14.61
C GLY A 69 3.93 -0.24 -15.34
N ASP A 70 2.63 -0.50 -15.26
CA ASP A 70 1.56 0.22 -15.95
C ASP A 70 0.63 0.98 -14.99
N ALA A 71 0.88 0.92 -13.69
CA ALA A 71 0.11 1.66 -12.68
C ALA A 71 0.38 3.17 -12.71
N VAL A 72 1.62 3.58 -13.02
CA VAL A 72 2.05 4.99 -13.10
C VAL A 72 3.01 5.14 -14.29
N PRO A 73 2.50 5.15 -15.53
CA PRO A 73 3.32 5.05 -16.74
C PRO A 73 4.33 6.19 -16.95
N GLU A 74 4.10 7.34 -16.30
CA GLU A 74 4.98 8.50 -16.34
C GLU A 74 6.21 8.38 -15.43
N LEU A 75 6.24 7.42 -14.49
CA LEU A 75 7.30 7.28 -13.50
C LEU A 75 8.51 6.55 -14.08
N GLN A 76 9.70 7.17 -14.02
CA GLN A 76 10.94 6.55 -14.53
C GLN A 76 11.82 5.97 -13.43
N THR A 77 12.17 6.81 -12.46
CA THR A 77 13.08 6.46 -11.37
C THR A 77 12.58 7.00 -10.05
N PHE A 78 13.03 6.39 -8.96
CA PHE A 78 12.77 6.84 -7.62
C PHE A 78 14.02 6.71 -6.74
N LYS A 79 14.09 7.52 -5.70
CA LYS A 79 15.09 7.44 -4.65
C LYS A 79 14.41 7.64 -3.31
N VAL A 80 14.62 6.73 -2.38
CA VAL A 80 14.15 6.88 -1.00
C VAL A 80 14.98 7.97 -0.34
N LEU A 81 14.33 9.05 0.11
CA LEU A 81 14.99 10.15 0.82
C LEU A 81 15.02 9.89 2.33
N ASP A 82 13.90 9.40 2.88
CA ASP A 82 13.74 9.06 4.28
C ASP A 82 12.53 8.11 4.45
N SER A 83 12.05 7.92 5.69
CA SER A 83 10.97 7.00 6.02
C SER A 83 9.59 7.34 5.45
N ILE A 84 9.40 8.55 4.91
CA ILE A 84 8.11 9.02 4.39
C ILE A 84 8.19 9.69 3.01
N ARG A 85 9.38 9.98 2.48
CA ARG A 85 9.56 10.69 1.19
C ARG A 85 10.35 9.89 0.16
N LEU A 86 9.88 9.97 -1.07
CA LEU A 86 10.58 9.55 -2.29
C LEU A 86 10.86 10.78 -3.15
N GLU A 87 12.06 10.85 -3.71
CA GLU A 87 12.33 11.67 -4.89
C GLU A 87 11.98 10.84 -6.12
N VAL A 88 11.19 11.40 -7.04
CA VAL A 88 10.65 10.70 -8.21
C VAL A 88 10.95 11.51 -9.46
N THR A 89 11.45 10.85 -10.50
CA THR A 89 11.62 11.46 -11.83
C THR A 89 10.50 10.98 -12.75
N LEU A 90 9.84 11.92 -13.41
CA LEU A 90 8.76 11.65 -14.38
C LEU A 90 9.23 11.94 -15.81
N THR A 91 8.69 11.21 -16.78
CA THR A 91 8.90 11.48 -18.22
C THR A 91 8.46 12.89 -18.63
N THR A 92 7.50 13.46 -17.92
CA THR A 92 6.82 14.72 -18.26
C THR A 92 7.44 15.95 -17.60
N LEU A 93 8.37 15.76 -16.64
CA LEU A 93 8.96 16.85 -15.87
C LEU A 93 10.49 16.85 -15.99
N SER A 94 11.08 18.05 -16.08
CA SER A 94 12.53 18.23 -16.17
C SER A 94 13.25 18.17 -14.82
N LYS A 95 12.51 18.21 -13.71
CA LYS A 95 13.04 18.17 -12.35
C LYS A 95 12.35 17.07 -11.55
N PRO A 96 13.08 16.39 -10.65
CA PRO A 96 12.47 15.45 -9.72
C PRO A 96 11.44 16.13 -8.82
N ILE A 97 10.44 15.37 -8.40
CA ILE A 97 9.40 15.80 -7.47
C ILE A 97 9.34 14.87 -6.27
N THR A 98 8.82 15.37 -5.15
CA THR A 98 8.68 14.57 -3.94
C THR A 98 7.33 13.88 -3.91
N TYR A 99 7.33 12.55 -3.76
CA TYR A 99 6.17 11.77 -3.38
C TYR A 99 6.26 11.46 -1.89
N TYR A 100 5.13 11.48 -1.20
CA TYR A 100 5.04 10.86 0.12
C TYR A 100 4.67 9.39 -0.03
N TYR A 101 5.11 8.56 0.91
CA TYR A 101 4.76 7.15 0.90
C TYR A 101 4.55 6.59 2.30
N LYS A 102 3.79 5.50 2.35
CA LYS A 102 3.65 4.64 3.53
C LYS A 102 3.70 3.20 3.10
N VAL A 103 4.52 2.40 3.76
CA VAL A 103 4.68 0.97 3.46
C VAL A 103 4.50 0.11 4.71
N THR A 104 3.78 -1.00 4.54
CA THR A 104 3.70 -2.11 5.50
C THR A 104 4.16 -3.39 4.81
N ALA A 105 4.17 -4.53 5.51
CA ALA A 105 4.52 -5.79 4.85
C ALA A 105 3.57 -6.13 3.68
N THR A 106 2.33 -5.63 3.69
CA THR A 106 1.29 -5.99 2.73
C THR A 106 0.79 -4.84 1.86
N THR A 107 1.00 -3.58 2.27
CA THR A 107 0.47 -2.41 1.57
C THR A 107 1.54 -1.38 1.25
N LEU A 108 1.36 -0.71 0.12
CA LEU A 108 2.11 0.48 -0.27
C LEU A 108 1.10 1.57 -0.62
N VAL A 109 1.30 2.77 -0.09
CA VAL A 109 0.56 3.97 -0.46
C VAL A 109 1.57 4.98 -1.00
N LEU A 110 1.29 5.53 -2.19
CA LEU A 110 2.04 6.61 -2.80
C LEU A 110 1.14 7.84 -2.92
N ASN A 111 1.64 9.00 -2.50
CA ASN A 111 0.93 10.27 -2.57
C ASN A 111 1.78 11.25 -3.40
N PRO A 112 1.39 11.50 -4.67
CA PRO A 112 1.98 12.55 -5.48
C PRO A 112 1.80 13.94 -4.84
N PRO A 113 2.58 14.96 -5.27
CA PRO A 113 2.33 16.34 -4.89
C PRO A 113 1.12 16.87 -5.69
N CYS A 114 -0.06 16.75 -5.12
CA CYS A 114 -1.31 17.26 -5.67
C CYS A 114 -1.80 18.46 -4.86
N PHE A 115 -2.48 19.40 -5.54
CA PHE A 115 -3.07 20.58 -4.90
C PHE A 115 -4.17 20.17 -3.91
N GLU A 116 -4.93 19.15 -4.28
CA GLU A 116 -5.97 18.51 -3.47
C GLU A 116 -5.56 17.07 -3.16
N GLY A 117 -6.16 16.45 -2.14
CA GLY A 117 -5.74 15.13 -1.67
C GLY A 117 -5.80 14.06 -2.76
N CYS A 118 -4.67 13.41 -3.07
CA CYS A 118 -4.62 12.30 -4.02
C CYS A 118 -3.75 11.16 -3.50
N GLY A 119 -4.00 9.94 -3.97
CA GLY A 119 -3.24 8.78 -3.51
C GLY A 119 -3.47 7.52 -4.34
N LEU A 120 -2.45 6.69 -4.37
CA LEU A 120 -2.43 5.39 -5.03
C LEU A 120 -2.15 4.33 -3.96
N LYS A 121 -3.05 3.35 -3.81
CA LYS A 121 -2.90 2.29 -2.83
C LYS A 121 -2.76 0.93 -3.50
N PHE A 122 -1.76 0.20 -3.05
CA PHE A 122 -1.33 -1.06 -3.60
C PHE A 122 -1.30 -2.15 -2.54
N VAL A 123 -1.42 -3.39 -3.01
CA VAL A 123 -1.15 -4.59 -2.21
C VAL A 123 0.05 -5.33 -2.78
N ARG A 124 0.85 -5.93 -1.90
CA ARG A 124 2.02 -6.73 -2.31
C ARG A 124 1.57 -7.93 -3.15
N GLN A 125 2.35 -8.25 -4.19
CA GLN A 125 2.18 -9.47 -5.00
C GLN A 125 3.16 -10.56 -4.58
#